data_AF-A0A1F8N946-F1
#
_entry.id   AF-A0A1F8N946-F1
#
_cell.length_a   1.000
_cell.length_b   1.000
_cell.length_c   1.000
_cell.angle_alpha   90.00
_cell.angle_beta   90.00
_cell.angle_gamma   90.00
#
_symmetry.space_group_name_H-M   'P 1'
#
loop_
_entity.id
_entity.type
_entity.pdbx_description
1 polymer ?
#
loop_
_entity_poly.entity_id
_entity_poly.type
_entity_poly.pdbx_seq_one_letter_code
_entity_poly.pdbx_strand_id
1 'polypeptide(L)'
;MKADEYDAFLKDPSDFGFRVITPRTVGAAEPLKDFAPLSTFLGTPMSLTIPFARKEMRDAFKKIIAAGEEMERQRKILDKFNQEAREMGFPEGRSGMGIAPFDVIGDFLRGTEGTAIDMFRQPEKLLEAIDMITEMNLKRLLANPGHMVSFPLHKGDDTFMSRKQFERFYWPSLKKTIDALIEEGIMVSLFAEGAYNERLEYIGDFSKGWVSWAFDKTDMAKAKKMIGDRCCISGNVPGSVVITGTPRQVKEACRKLIETCAPGGGYILAGGCTATETRNPGNFRAFMEAAREYGTY
;
A
#
# COMPACT_ATOMS: atom_id res chain seq x y z
N MET A 1 -6.35 -1.58 18.03
CA MET A 1 -7.78 -1.70 18.37
C MET A 1 -8.02 -3.08 18.96
N LYS A 2 -8.72 -3.15 20.08
CA LYS A 2 -9.17 -4.38 20.72
C LYS A 2 -10.48 -4.86 20.09
N ALA A 3 -10.84 -6.12 20.32
CA ALA A 3 -12.04 -6.71 19.72
C ALA A 3 -13.36 -6.05 20.20
N ASP A 4 -13.37 -5.42 21.37
CA ASP A 4 -14.52 -4.71 21.95
C ASP A 4 -14.57 -3.21 21.58
N GLU A 5 -13.63 -2.73 20.76
CA GLU A 5 -13.49 -1.30 20.43
C GLU A 5 -14.10 -0.92 19.06
N TYR A 6 -14.68 -1.86 18.29
CA TYR A 6 -15.29 -1.57 16.98
C TYR A 6 -16.35 -0.46 17.08
N ASP A 7 -17.25 -0.51 18.07
CA ASP A 7 -18.33 0.48 18.18
C ASP A 7 -17.79 1.89 18.46
N ALA A 8 -16.71 1.99 19.24
CA ALA A 8 -16.03 3.26 19.50
C ALA A 8 -15.34 3.79 18.23
N PHE A 9 -14.70 2.91 17.46
CA PHE A 9 -14.08 3.25 16.19
C PHE A 9 -15.09 3.69 15.12
N LEU A 10 -16.18 2.94 14.95
CA LEU A 10 -17.24 3.23 13.98
C LEU A 10 -17.98 4.52 14.30
N LYS A 11 -18.17 4.83 15.60
CA LYS A 11 -18.87 6.04 16.04
C LYS A 11 -18.11 7.33 15.74
N ASP A 12 -16.80 7.34 15.96
CA ASP A 12 -15.96 8.51 15.71
C ASP A 12 -14.52 8.08 15.34
N PRO A 13 -14.27 7.74 14.07
CA PRO A 13 -12.96 7.23 13.64
C PRO A 13 -11.86 8.28 13.77
N SER A 14 -12.19 9.57 13.71
CA SER A 14 -11.22 10.66 13.85
C SER A 14 -10.73 10.76 15.29
N ASP A 15 -11.66 10.77 16.24
CA ASP A 15 -11.33 10.80 17.66
C ASP A 15 -10.63 9.51 18.11
N PHE A 16 -11.11 8.35 17.62
CA PHE A 16 -10.49 7.07 17.90
C PHE A 16 -9.06 7.00 17.38
N GLY A 17 -8.82 7.46 16.14
CA GLY A 17 -7.48 7.55 15.57
C GLY A 17 -6.56 8.45 16.41
N PHE A 18 -7.04 9.62 16.81
CA PHE A 18 -6.25 10.64 17.50
C PHE A 18 -5.97 10.29 18.98
N ARG A 19 -6.98 9.88 19.75
CA ARG A 19 -6.87 9.67 21.21
C ARG A 19 -6.69 8.21 21.61
N VAL A 20 -6.93 7.25 20.72
CA VAL A 20 -6.81 5.82 21.06
C VAL A 20 -5.67 5.15 20.31
N ILE A 21 -5.66 5.23 18.97
CA ILE A 21 -4.65 4.53 18.16
C ILE A 21 -3.29 5.22 18.25
N THR A 22 -3.21 6.51 17.94
CA THR A 22 -1.95 7.27 17.91
C THR A 22 -1.14 7.18 19.20
N PRO A 23 -1.69 7.42 20.41
CA PRO A 23 -0.93 7.27 21.66
C PRO A 23 -0.48 5.83 21.96
N ARG A 24 -1.12 4.81 21.38
CA ARG A 24 -0.72 3.39 21.55
C ARG A 24 0.40 2.98 20.59
N THR A 25 0.50 3.61 19.43
CA THR A 25 1.45 3.23 18.37
C THR A 25 2.64 4.19 18.27
N VAL A 26 2.48 5.44 18.68
CA VAL A 26 3.51 6.47 18.63
C VAL A 26 3.83 6.92 20.05
N GLY A 27 4.93 6.42 20.62
CA GLY A 27 5.27 6.68 22.03
C GLY A 27 5.42 8.16 22.39
N ALA A 28 5.87 9.01 21.46
CA ALA A 28 5.94 10.46 21.67
C ALA A 28 4.56 11.13 21.80
N ALA A 29 3.51 10.47 21.31
CA ALA A 29 2.13 10.94 21.31
C ALA A 29 1.28 10.31 22.43
N GLU A 30 1.87 9.55 23.36
CA GLU A 30 1.17 8.94 24.49
C GLU A 30 0.24 9.92 25.26
N PRO A 31 0.62 11.20 25.49
CA PRO A 31 -0.27 12.16 26.15
C PRO A 31 -1.59 12.47 25.43
N LEU A 32 -1.71 12.18 24.12
CA LEU A 32 -2.94 12.42 23.35
C LEU A 32 -4.15 11.63 23.87
N LYS A 33 -3.94 10.55 24.64
CA LYS A 33 -5.02 9.79 25.30
C LYS A 33 -5.87 10.66 26.23
N ASP A 34 -5.25 11.69 26.80
CA ASP A 34 -5.91 12.62 27.73
C ASP A 34 -6.32 13.93 27.03
N PHE A 35 -6.32 13.96 25.71
CA PHE A 35 -6.88 15.09 24.97
C PHE A 35 -8.40 15.09 25.11
N ALA A 36 -9.02 16.28 25.05
CA ALA A 36 -10.47 16.37 25.03
C ALA A 36 -11.03 15.64 23.78
N PRO A 37 -12.19 14.97 23.86
CA PRO A 37 -12.84 14.41 22.68
C PRO A 37 -12.95 15.46 21.58
N LEU A 38 -12.58 15.12 20.34
CA LEU A 38 -12.50 16.09 19.24
C LEU A 38 -13.86 16.76 18.95
N SER A 39 -14.95 16.03 19.19
CA SER A 39 -16.32 16.54 19.08
C SER A 39 -16.65 17.70 20.04
N THR A 40 -15.89 17.85 21.14
CA THR A 40 -16.05 18.96 22.12
C THR A 40 -15.84 20.33 21.46
N PHE A 41 -15.04 20.40 20.38
CA PHE A 41 -14.72 21.66 19.71
C PHE A 41 -15.85 22.23 18.86
N LEU A 42 -16.89 21.45 18.54
CA LEU A 42 -18.05 21.94 17.82
C LEU A 42 -18.83 23.01 18.59
N GLY A 43 -18.83 22.93 19.93
CA GLY A 43 -19.51 23.89 20.81
C GLY A 43 -18.58 24.72 21.70
N THR A 44 -17.35 24.25 21.94
CA THR A 44 -16.40 24.90 22.86
C THR A 44 -14.96 24.89 22.32
N PRO A 45 -14.65 25.59 21.23
CA PRO A 45 -13.34 25.51 20.58
C PRO A 45 -12.17 25.91 21.50
N MET A 46 -12.39 26.82 22.46
CA MET A 46 -11.37 27.23 23.42
C MET A 46 -10.93 26.10 24.37
N SER A 47 -11.72 25.04 24.53
CA SER A 47 -11.33 23.86 25.31
C SER A 47 -10.08 23.16 24.74
N LEU A 48 -9.73 23.42 23.47
CA LEU A 48 -8.50 22.95 22.83
C LEU A 48 -7.25 23.37 23.63
N THR A 49 -7.30 24.49 24.34
CA THR A 49 -6.17 25.03 25.10
C THR A 49 -5.92 24.29 26.42
N ILE A 50 -6.95 23.65 26.99
CA ILE A 50 -6.90 23.04 28.33
C ILE A 50 -5.83 21.94 28.43
N PRO A 51 -5.73 20.98 27.49
CA PRO A 51 -4.71 19.94 27.56
C PRO A 51 -3.28 20.49 27.58
N PHE A 52 -3.03 21.63 26.94
CA PHE A 52 -1.71 22.27 26.87
C PHE A 52 -1.25 22.93 28.18
N ALA A 53 -2.11 23.00 29.21
CA ALA A 53 -1.67 23.35 30.56
C ALA A 53 -0.68 22.32 31.13
N ARG A 54 -0.76 21.06 30.68
CA ARG A 54 0.13 19.98 31.11
C ARG A 54 1.46 20.00 30.34
N LYS A 55 2.56 19.77 31.07
CA LYS A 55 3.90 19.80 30.49
C LYS A 55 4.09 18.67 29.47
N GLU A 56 3.56 17.50 29.76
CA GLU A 56 3.65 16.28 28.95
C GLU A 56 3.00 16.49 27.59
N MET A 57 1.83 17.14 27.55
CA MET A 57 1.14 17.49 26.30
C MET A 57 1.97 18.47 25.45
N ARG A 58 2.52 19.52 26.06
CA ARG A 58 3.39 20.47 25.35
C ARG A 58 4.64 19.78 24.79
N ASP A 59 5.25 18.90 25.57
CA ASP A 59 6.45 18.18 25.15
C ASP A 59 6.16 17.16 24.03
N ALA A 60 4.99 16.50 24.06
CA ALA A 60 4.52 15.64 22.97
C ALA A 60 4.40 16.42 21.65
N PHE A 61 3.70 17.57 21.66
CA PHE A 61 3.56 18.40 20.47
C PHE A 61 4.89 18.96 19.97
N LYS A 62 5.83 19.35 20.85
CA LYS A 62 7.18 19.75 20.44
C LYS A 62 7.92 18.63 19.70
N LYS A 63 7.80 17.38 20.17
CA LYS A 63 8.39 16.21 19.48
C LYS A 63 7.74 15.96 18.13
N ILE A 64 6.42 16.08 18.05
CA ILE A 64 5.67 15.94 16.78
C ILE A 64 6.10 17.03 15.79
N ILE A 65 6.28 18.28 16.24
CA ILE A 65 6.79 19.38 15.42
C ILE A 65 8.20 19.06 14.90
N ALA A 66 9.12 18.64 15.78
CA ALA A 66 10.48 18.28 15.38
C ALA A 66 10.51 17.12 14.37
N ALA A 67 9.62 16.13 14.52
CA ALA A 67 9.46 15.06 13.54
C ALA A 67 8.95 15.60 12.18
N GLY A 68 7.99 16.54 12.21
CA GLY A 68 7.49 17.21 11.01
C GLY A 68 8.57 17.99 10.27
N GLU A 69 9.42 18.71 10.99
CA GLU A 69 10.57 19.42 10.42
C GLU A 69 11.56 18.47 9.73
N GLU A 70 11.83 17.31 10.33
CA GLU A 70 12.71 16.30 9.73
C GLU A 70 12.09 15.65 8.49
N MET A 71 10.79 15.33 8.54
CA MET A 71 10.05 14.83 7.37
C MET A 71 10.06 15.85 6.22
N GLU A 72 9.96 17.14 6.52
CA GLU A 72 10.08 18.19 5.50
C GLU A 72 11.49 18.23 4.89
N ARG A 73 12.55 18.09 5.68
CA ARG A 73 13.93 18.00 5.15
C ARG A 73 14.08 16.80 4.22
N GLN A 74 13.61 15.63 4.64
CA GLN A 74 13.64 14.43 3.81
C GLN A 74 12.87 14.64 2.50
N ARG A 75 11.66 15.24 2.57
CA ARG A 75 10.84 15.52 1.40
C ARG A 75 11.57 16.43 0.40
N LYS A 76 12.22 17.51 0.86
CA LYS A 76 12.99 18.41 -0.02
C LYS A 76 14.12 17.69 -0.78
N ILE A 77 14.79 16.73 -0.12
CA ILE A 77 15.84 15.93 -0.76
C ILE A 77 15.23 15.02 -1.85
N LEU A 78 14.13 14.33 -1.54
CA LEU A 78 13.45 13.46 -2.49
C LEU A 78 12.84 14.24 -3.67
N ASP A 79 12.25 15.41 -3.41
CA ASP A 79 11.67 16.27 -4.44
C ASP A 79 12.72 16.71 -5.46
N LYS A 80 13.92 17.10 -4.98
CA LYS A 80 15.04 17.45 -5.85
C LYS A 80 15.47 16.27 -6.72
N PHE A 81 15.61 15.08 -6.13
CA PHE A 81 15.96 13.87 -6.88
C PHE A 81 14.90 13.53 -7.94
N ASN A 82 13.62 13.58 -7.58
CA ASN A 82 12.52 13.31 -8.50
C ASN A 82 12.44 14.35 -9.62
N GLN A 83 12.75 15.62 -9.33
CA GLN A 83 12.87 16.65 -10.35
C GLN A 83 13.99 16.32 -11.36
N GLU A 84 15.20 16.03 -10.89
CA GLU A 84 16.33 15.65 -11.75
C GLU A 84 15.99 14.41 -12.61
N ALA A 85 15.36 13.40 -12.01
CA ALA A 85 14.92 12.20 -12.73
C ALA A 85 13.92 12.53 -13.85
N ARG A 86 12.93 13.40 -13.59
CA ARG A 86 11.96 13.84 -14.60
C ARG A 86 12.62 14.63 -15.73
N GLU A 87 13.57 15.52 -15.41
CA GLU A 87 14.32 16.30 -16.41
C GLU A 87 15.16 15.40 -17.32
N MET A 88 15.61 14.23 -16.83
CA MET A 88 16.26 13.19 -17.62
C MET A 88 15.29 12.29 -18.41
N GLY A 89 13.99 12.52 -18.31
CA GLY A 89 12.96 11.76 -19.02
C GLY A 89 12.51 10.47 -18.31
N PHE A 90 12.88 10.25 -17.04
CA PHE A 90 12.36 9.14 -16.26
C PHE A 90 10.94 9.46 -15.76
N PRO A 91 9.93 8.62 -16.05
CA PRO A 91 8.58 8.86 -15.60
C PRO A 91 8.43 8.63 -14.10
N GLU A 92 7.54 9.41 -13.45
CA GLU A 92 7.16 9.14 -12.07
C GLU A 92 6.24 7.93 -11.99
N GLY A 93 6.77 6.85 -11.41
CA GLY A 93 6.08 5.57 -11.32
C GLY A 93 5.01 5.47 -10.23
N ARG A 94 4.82 6.48 -9.36
CA ARG A 94 3.78 6.54 -8.31
C ARG A 94 3.49 8.00 -7.96
N SER A 95 2.22 8.41 -7.86
CA SER A 95 1.84 9.77 -7.42
C SER A 95 0.91 9.77 -6.21
N GLY A 96 -0.10 8.90 -6.19
CA GLY A 96 -0.96 8.67 -5.03
C GLY A 96 -0.61 7.38 -4.28
N MET A 97 -0.96 7.33 -2.99
CA MET A 97 -0.87 6.11 -2.18
C MET A 97 -2.24 5.76 -1.58
N GLY A 98 -2.73 4.59 -1.95
CA GLY A 98 -3.91 3.94 -1.41
C GLY A 98 -3.53 2.78 -0.49
N ILE A 99 -4.48 2.37 0.35
CA ILE A 99 -4.37 1.18 1.19
C ILE A 99 -5.71 0.45 1.04
N ALA A 100 -5.67 -0.86 0.82
CA ALA A 100 -6.91 -1.64 0.74
C ALA A 100 -7.71 -1.48 2.06
N PRO A 101 -9.04 -1.31 2.02
CA PRO A 101 -9.82 -1.07 3.24
C PRO A 101 -9.64 -2.13 4.33
N PHE A 102 -9.54 -3.41 3.94
CA PHE A 102 -9.20 -4.49 4.88
C PHE A 102 -7.79 -4.35 5.47
N ASP A 103 -6.81 -3.94 4.67
CA ASP A 103 -5.42 -3.75 5.11
C ASP A 103 -5.28 -2.60 6.11
N VAL A 104 -6.13 -1.56 6.03
CA VAL A 104 -6.16 -0.51 7.06
C VAL A 104 -6.43 -1.11 8.45
N ILE A 105 -7.38 -2.04 8.52
CA ILE A 105 -7.73 -2.73 9.77
C ILE A 105 -6.60 -3.69 10.17
N GLY A 106 -6.13 -4.50 9.21
CA GLY A 106 -5.10 -5.51 9.42
C GLY A 106 -3.74 -4.97 9.85
N ASP A 107 -3.32 -3.83 9.31
CA ASP A 107 -1.96 -3.33 9.51
C ASP A 107 -1.87 -2.25 10.59
N PHE A 108 -2.89 -1.38 10.68
CA PHE A 108 -2.81 -0.18 11.52
C PHE A 108 -3.77 -0.16 12.72
N LEU A 109 -4.88 -0.90 12.65
CA LEU A 109 -5.89 -0.89 13.71
C LEU A 109 -5.85 -2.17 14.54
N ARG A 110 -6.41 -3.26 14.03
CA ARG A 110 -6.70 -4.49 14.77
C ARG A 110 -5.52 -5.47 14.79
N GLY A 111 -4.61 -5.36 13.83
CA GLY A 111 -3.48 -6.26 13.64
C GLY A 111 -3.85 -7.50 12.84
N THR A 112 -2.85 -8.15 12.22
CA THR A 112 -3.02 -9.33 11.36
C THR A 112 -3.79 -10.46 12.06
N GLU A 113 -3.29 -10.89 13.23
CA GLU A 113 -3.92 -11.96 14.02
C GLU A 113 -5.34 -11.60 14.43
N GLY A 114 -5.51 -10.36 14.88
CA GLY A 114 -6.79 -9.86 15.32
C GLY A 114 -7.86 -9.88 14.23
N THR A 115 -7.50 -9.36 13.07
CA THR A 115 -8.40 -9.28 11.91
C THR A 115 -8.72 -10.68 11.38
N ALA A 116 -7.74 -11.58 11.38
CA ALA A 116 -7.97 -12.99 11.02
C ALA A 116 -8.98 -13.68 11.95
N ILE A 117 -8.91 -13.43 13.26
CA ILE A 117 -9.88 -13.95 14.24
C ILE A 117 -11.25 -13.30 14.03
N ASP A 118 -11.30 -12.00 13.77
CA ASP A 118 -12.55 -11.25 13.69
C ASP A 118 -13.38 -11.59 12.44
N MET A 119 -12.75 -12.08 11.36
CA MET A 119 -13.46 -12.69 10.21
C MET A 119 -14.41 -13.83 10.64
N PHE A 120 -14.16 -14.48 11.79
CA PHE A 120 -15.02 -15.52 12.34
C PHE A 120 -15.86 -15.04 13.53
N ARG A 121 -15.26 -14.26 14.43
CA ARG A 121 -15.91 -13.88 15.70
C ARG A 121 -16.79 -12.64 15.59
N GLN A 122 -16.45 -11.69 14.72
CA GLN A 122 -17.17 -10.43 14.56
C GLN A 122 -17.27 -10.01 13.07
N PRO A 123 -17.72 -10.90 12.17
CA PRO A 123 -17.65 -10.66 10.73
C PRO A 123 -18.45 -9.42 10.30
N GLU A 124 -19.61 -9.17 10.93
CA GLU A 124 -20.47 -8.04 10.57
C GLU A 124 -19.85 -6.70 10.98
N LYS A 125 -19.24 -6.62 12.17
CA LYS A 125 -18.52 -5.40 12.59
C LYS A 125 -17.28 -5.14 11.75
N LEU A 126 -16.59 -6.21 11.33
CA LEU A 126 -15.46 -6.10 10.42
C LEU A 126 -15.90 -5.56 9.05
N LEU A 127 -17.01 -6.07 8.50
CA LEU A 127 -17.57 -5.56 7.23
C LEU A 127 -18.03 -4.11 7.35
N GLU A 128 -18.69 -3.72 8.43
CA GLU A 128 -19.10 -2.34 8.68
C GLU A 128 -17.88 -1.39 8.74
N ALA A 129 -16.79 -1.83 9.38
CA ALA A 129 -15.54 -1.08 9.42
C ALA A 129 -14.88 -0.97 8.03
N ILE A 130 -14.89 -2.06 7.24
CA ILE A 130 -14.39 -2.07 5.86
C ILE A 130 -15.17 -1.07 5.00
N ASP A 131 -16.50 -1.05 5.11
CA ASP A 131 -17.36 -0.14 4.34
C ASP A 131 -17.09 1.32 4.72
N MET A 132 -17.06 1.64 6.02
CA MET A 132 -16.72 3.00 6.49
C MET A 132 -15.34 3.44 5.98
N ILE A 133 -14.32 2.59 6.07
CA ILE A 133 -12.96 2.88 5.59
C ILE A 133 -12.95 3.06 4.07
N THR A 134 -13.74 2.30 3.33
CA THR A 134 -13.86 2.43 1.87
C THR A 134 -14.32 3.82 1.48
N GLU A 135 -15.39 4.32 2.11
CA GLU A 135 -15.90 5.68 1.85
C GLU A 135 -14.88 6.77 2.23
N MET A 136 -14.22 6.61 3.38
CA MET A 136 -13.18 7.55 3.82
C MET A 136 -11.99 7.57 2.85
N ASN A 137 -11.55 6.39 2.38
CA ASN A 137 -10.46 6.26 1.43
C ASN A 137 -10.80 6.87 0.08
N LEU A 138 -11.99 6.61 -0.46
CA LEU A 138 -12.47 7.21 -1.71
C LEU A 138 -12.44 8.73 -1.64
N LYS A 139 -13.03 9.31 -0.59
CA LYS A 139 -13.02 10.76 -0.39
C LYS A 139 -11.60 11.34 -0.35
N ARG A 140 -10.68 10.65 0.33
CA ARG A 140 -9.27 11.09 0.43
C ARG A 140 -8.54 10.98 -0.91
N LEU A 141 -8.69 9.86 -1.61
CA LEU A 141 -7.97 9.58 -2.85
C LEU A 141 -8.43 10.48 -3.98
N LEU A 142 -9.73 10.71 -4.11
CA LEU A 142 -10.30 11.57 -5.16
C LEU A 142 -10.04 13.06 -4.94
N ALA A 143 -9.71 13.48 -3.71
CA ALA A 143 -9.39 14.89 -3.44
C ALA A 143 -8.04 15.34 -4.02
N ASN A 144 -7.06 14.43 -4.16
CA ASN A 144 -5.77 14.72 -4.77
C ASN A 144 -5.07 13.44 -5.28
N PRO A 145 -5.57 12.85 -6.38
CA PRO A 145 -5.19 11.49 -6.79
C PRO A 145 -3.83 11.40 -7.47
N GLY A 146 -3.33 12.50 -8.03
CA GLY A 146 -2.28 12.45 -9.05
C GLY A 146 -2.75 11.70 -10.30
N HIS A 147 -1.81 11.29 -11.15
CA HIS A 147 -2.11 10.48 -12.35
C HIS A 147 -2.29 8.99 -12.07
N MET A 148 -1.80 8.51 -10.92
CA MET A 148 -1.84 7.08 -10.58
C MET A 148 -1.78 6.85 -9.07
N VAL A 149 -2.70 6.03 -8.55
CA VAL A 149 -2.70 5.60 -7.15
C VAL A 149 -2.09 4.20 -7.02
N SER A 150 -1.11 4.07 -6.12
CA SER A 150 -0.45 2.80 -5.83
C SER A 150 -0.98 2.17 -4.54
N PHE A 151 -1.23 0.86 -4.57
CA PHE A 151 -1.73 0.06 -3.46
C PHE A 151 -0.79 -1.11 -3.17
N PRO A 152 -0.05 -1.11 -2.05
CA PRO A 152 0.51 -2.34 -1.51
C PRO A 152 -0.63 -3.18 -0.92
N LEU A 153 -0.70 -4.46 -1.29
CA LEU A 153 -1.76 -5.37 -0.88
C LEU A 153 -1.20 -6.46 0.03
N HIS A 154 -1.38 -6.30 1.33
CA HIS A 154 -0.68 -7.12 2.33
C HIS A 154 -1.44 -8.39 2.75
N LYS A 155 -2.78 -8.42 2.64
CA LYS A 155 -3.61 -9.52 3.16
C LYS A 155 -4.38 -10.30 2.09
N GLY A 156 -4.53 -9.78 0.87
CA GLY A 156 -5.31 -10.45 -0.17
C GLY A 156 -4.68 -11.73 -0.73
N ASP A 157 -3.50 -12.12 -0.23
CA ASP A 157 -2.70 -13.22 -0.74
C ASP A 157 -3.31 -14.61 -0.46
N ASP A 158 -2.80 -15.60 -1.20
CA ASP A 158 -3.27 -16.98 -1.15
C ASP A 158 -3.01 -17.67 0.20
N THR A 159 -2.01 -17.21 0.96
CA THR A 159 -1.60 -17.82 2.23
C THR A 159 -2.35 -17.25 3.44
N PHE A 160 -2.78 -15.98 3.39
CA PHE A 160 -3.49 -15.36 4.50
C PHE A 160 -4.99 -15.70 4.51
N MET A 161 -5.66 -15.70 3.36
CA MET A 161 -7.11 -15.91 3.29
C MET A 161 -7.53 -16.92 2.23
N SER A 162 -8.62 -17.63 2.50
CA SER A 162 -9.27 -18.48 1.50
C SER A 162 -9.97 -17.65 0.42
N ARG A 163 -10.28 -18.26 -0.73
CA ARG A 163 -11.06 -17.62 -1.81
C ARG A 163 -12.39 -17.03 -1.30
N LYS A 164 -13.12 -17.76 -0.44
CA LYS A 164 -14.38 -17.29 0.17
C LYS A 164 -14.19 -16.07 1.07
N GLN A 165 -13.09 -16.02 1.82
CA GLN A 165 -12.77 -14.86 2.66
C GLN A 165 -12.35 -13.66 1.81
N PHE A 166 -11.57 -13.89 0.74
CA PHE A 166 -11.21 -12.85 -0.21
C PHE A 166 -12.44 -12.22 -0.87
N GLU A 167 -13.36 -13.04 -1.38
CA GLU A 167 -14.63 -12.60 -1.96
C GLU A 167 -15.51 -11.84 -0.98
N ARG A 168 -15.48 -12.21 0.31
CA ARG A 168 -16.34 -11.61 1.33
C ARG A 168 -15.76 -10.32 1.93
N PHE A 169 -14.48 -10.32 2.27
CA PHE A 169 -13.88 -9.29 3.14
C PHE A 169 -12.87 -8.39 2.42
N TYR A 170 -12.28 -8.81 1.30
CA TYR A 170 -11.15 -8.10 0.70
C TYR A 170 -11.51 -7.46 -0.64
N TRP A 171 -11.94 -8.30 -1.59
CA TRP A 171 -12.09 -7.91 -2.98
C TRP A 171 -13.18 -6.87 -3.21
N PRO A 172 -14.40 -6.96 -2.63
CA PRO A 172 -15.47 -6.03 -2.97
C PRO A 172 -15.09 -4.57 -2.69
N SER A 173 -14.54 -4.29 -1.51
CA SER A 173 -14.12 -2.95 -1.11
C SER A 173 -12.91 -2.44 -1.93
N LEU A 174 -11.96 -3.32 -2.23
CA LEU A 174 -10.80 -2.96 -3.05
C LEU A 174 -11.23 -2.67 -4.49
N LYS A 175 -12.04 -3.55 -5.11
CA LYS A 175 -12.58 -3.36 -6.45
C LYS A 175 -13.41 -2.09 -6.56
N LYS A 176 -14.30 -1.81 -5.59
CA LYS A 176 -15.04 -0.54 -5.53
C LYS A 176 -14.09 0.67 -5.54
N THR A 177 -13.00 0.59 -4.80
CA THR A 177 -11.98 1.65 -4.78
C THR A 177 -11.28 1.79 -6.13
N ILE A 178 -10.89 0.68 -6.76
CA ILE A 178 -10.21 0.67 -8.07
C ILE A 178 -11.15 1.22 -9.15
N ASP A 179 -12.39 0.74 -9.22
CA ASP A 179 -13.36 1.13 -10.24
C ASP A 179 -13.65 2.64 -10.16
N ALA A 180 -13.86 3.19 -8.95
CA ALA A 180 -14.08 4.62 -8.76
C ALA A 180 -12.88 5.49 -9.19
N LEU A 181 -11.65 5.00 -9.00
CA LEU A 181 -10.45 5.70 -9.49
C LEU A 181 -10.39 5.70 -11.02
N ILE A 182 -10.72 4.56 -11.64
CA ILE A 182 -10.74 4.42 -13.11
C ILE A 182 -11.83 5.32 -13.73
N GLU A 183 -13.01 5.39 -13.11
CA GLU A 183 -14.11 6.27 -13.54
C GLU A 183 -13.71 7.75 -13.57
N GLU A 184 -12.85 8.17 -12.63
CA GLU A 184 -12.29 9.52 -12.54
C GLU A 184 -11.00 9.71 -13.37
N GLY A 185 -10.67 8.73 -14.23
CA GLY A 185 -9.52 8.81 -15.13
C GLY A 185 -8.16 8.65 -14.46
N ILE A 186 -8.12 7.98 -13.31
CA ILE A 186 -6.90 7.77 -12.51
C ILE A 186 -6.43 6.33 -12.69
N MET A 187 -5.16 6.14 -13.08
CA MET A 187 -4.58 4.80 -13.20
C MET A 187 -4.34 4.16 -11.83
N VAL A 188 -4.32 2.84 -11.78
CA VAL A 188 -4.09 2.09 -10.55
C VAL A 188 -2.90 1.14 -10.69
N SER A 189 -1.99 1.19 -9.72
CA SER A 189 -0.88 0.25 -9.59
C SER A 189 -1.04 -0.56 -8.32
N LEU A 190 -1.07 -1.88 -8.43
CA LEU A 190 -1.30 -2.81 -7.32
C LEU A 190 -0.06 -3.66 -7.12
N PHE A 191 0.44 -3.71 -5.90
CA PHE A 191 1.51 -4.62 -5.52
C PHE A 191 0.92 -5.80 -4.75
N ALA A 192 0.81 -6.94 -5.43
CA ALA A 192 0.43 -8.22 -4.87
C ALA A 192 1.61 -8.81 -4.09
N GLU A 193 1.69 -8.46 -2.79
CA GLU A 193 2.68 -9.01 -1.88
C GLU A 193 2.33 -10.47 -1.55
N GLY A 194 3.31 -11.36 -1.59
CA GLY A 194 3.05 -12.80 -1.54
C GLY A 194 2.52 -13.38 -2.87
N ALA A 195 1.65 -14.37 -2.77
CA ALA A 195 1.16 -15.14 -3.92
C ALA A 195 -0.32 -14.83 -4.21
N TYR A 196 -0.65 -14.57 -5.48
CA TYR A 196 -2.00 -14.26 -5.96
C TYR A 196 -2.46 -15.25 -7.05
N ASN A 197 -1.94 -16.48 -7.03
CA ASN A 197 -2.22 -17.51 -8.03
C ASN A 197 -3.68 -17.93 -8.06
N GLU A 198 -4.37 -17.89 -6.91
CA GLU A 198 -5.80 -18.18 -6.77
C GLU A 198 -6.68 -16.93 -6.94
N ARG A 199 -6.08 -15.77 -7.20
CA ARG A 199 -6.76 -14.48 -7.37
C ARG A 199 -6.80 -14.00 -8.82
N LEU A 200 -6.02 -14.62 -9.71
CA LEU A 200 -5.90 -14.23 -11.12
C LEU A 200 -7.25 -14.15 -11.87
N GLU A 201 -8.24 -14.93 -11.46
CA GLU A 201 -9.60 -14.91 -12.03
C GLU A 201 -10.36 -13.60 -11.73
N TYR A 202 -10.04 -12.93 -10.63
CA TYR A 202 -10.73 -11.72 -10.17
C TYR A 202 -10.01 -10.45 -10.64
N ILE A 203 -8.67 -10.46 -10.57
CA ILE A 203 -7.87 -9.24 -10.62
C ILE A 203 -7.61 -8.68 -12.03
N GLY A 204 -8.09 -9.37 -13.08
CA GLY A 204 -7.97 -8.94 -14.48
C GLY A 204 -9.22 -8.26 -15.05
N ASP A 205 -10.30 -8.17 -14.27
CA ASP A 205 -11.59 -7.65 -14.73
C ASP A 205 -11.64 -6.11 -14.76
N PHE A 206 -10.83 -5.54 -15.65
CA PHE A 206 -10.69 -4.10 -15.85
C PHE A 206 -10.53 -3.75 -17.33
N SER A 207 -10.93 -2.52 -17.67
CA SER A 207 -10.65 -1.93 -18.98
C SER A 207 -9.15 -1.87 -19.25
N LYS A 208 -8.75 -2.19 -20.48
CA LYS A 208 -7.34 -2.25 -20.87
C LYS A 208 -6.62 -0.92 -20.61
N GLY A 209 -5.44 -0.99 -20.00
CA GLY A 209 -4.53 0.15 -19.82
C GLY A 209 -4.69 0.93 -18.52
N TRP A 210 -5.67 0.61 -17.68
CA TRP A 210 -5.91 1.35 -16.44
C TRP A 210 -5.22 0.76 -15.21
N VAL A 211 -4.90 -0.54 -15.24
CA VAL A 211 -4.38 -1.27 -14.09
C VAL A 211 -3.02 -1.91 -14.39
N SER A 212 -2.08 -1.74 -13.47
CA SER A 212 -0.79 -2.41 -13.44
C SER A 212 -0.65 -3.27 -12.19
N TRP A 213 -0.19 -4.51 -12.33
CA TRP A 213 0.07 -5.44 -11.23
C TRP A 213 1.57 -5.72 -11.09
N ALA A 214 2.14 -5.39 -9.94
CA ALA A 214 3.44 -5.89 -9.51
C ALA A 214 3.23 -7.15 -8.66
N PHE A 215 3.92 -8.24 -9.01
CA PHE A 215 3.79 -9.51 -8.30
C PHE A 215 5.07 -9.87 -7.54
N ASP A 216 4.93 -10.42 -6.33
CA ASP A 216 6.05 -10.99 -5.56
C ASP A 216 6.29 -12.47 -5.86
N LYS A 217 5.38 -13.37 -5.44
CA LYS A 217 5.55 -14.84 -5.55
C LYS A 217 4.57 -15.50 -6.52
N THR A 218 3.83 -14.71 -7.29
CA THR A 218 2.84 -15.22 -8.25
C THR A 218 3.54 -15.83 -9.47
N ASP A 219 2.94 -16.88 -10.05
CA ASP A 219 3.40 -17.47 -11.30
C ASP A 219 3.19 -16.46 -12.45
N MET A 220 4.29 -15.92 -12.95
CA MET A 220 4.26 -14.88 -13.98
C MET A 220 3.78 -15.37 -15.33
N ALA A 221 4.01 -16.64 -15.69
CA ALA A 221 3.49 -17.21 -16.94
C ALA A 221 1.95 -17.32 -16.87
N LYS A 222 1.43 -17.79 -15.74
CA LYS A 222 -0.02 -17.85 -15.48
C LYS A 222 -0.63 -16.45 -15.46
N ALA A 223 0.00 -15.50 -14.76
CA ALA A 223 -0.46 -14.12 -14.71
C ALA A 223 -0.48 -13.47 -16.11
N LYS A 224 0.59 -13.61 -16.89
CA LYS A 224 0.66 -13.10 -18.28
C LYS A 224 -0.47 -13.66 -19.14
N LYS A 225 -0.72 -14.98 -19.05
CA LYS A 225 -1.78 -15.64 -19.80
C LYS A 225 -3.18 -15.17 -19.41
N MET A 226 -3.44 -14.93 -18.12
CA MET A 226 -4.79 -14.66 -17.61
C MET A 226 -5.20 -13.18 -17.66
N ILE A 227 -4.25 -12.27 -17.39
CA ILE A 227 -4.57 -10.84 -17.24
C ILE A 227 -3.69 -9.93 -18.10
N GLY A 228 -2.63 -10.44 -18.71
CA GLY A 228 -1.61 -9.64 -19.39
C GLY A 228 -2.02 -9.07 -20.76
N ASP A 229 -3.25 -9.32 -21.21
CA ASP A 229 -3.88 -8.70 -22.37
C ASP A 229 -4.62 -7.39 -22.03
N ARG A 230 -5.02 -7.25 -20.76
CA ARG A 230 -5.80 -6.14 -20.19
C ARG A 230 -4.98 -5.28 -19.24
N CYS A 231 -4.21 -5.90 -18.36
CA CYS A 231 -3.39 -5.24 -17.35
C CYS A 231 -1.91 -5.26 -17.74
N CYS A 232 -1.19 -4.22 -17.35
CA CYS A 232 0.27 -4.31 -17.29
C CYS A 232 0.67 -5.22 -16.11
N ILE A 233 1.74 -5.98 -16.27
CA ILE A 233 2.31 -6.80 -15.20
C ILE A 233 3.79 -6.50 -15.00
N SER A 234 4.27 -6.59 -13.77
CA SER A 234 5.66 -6.33 -13.43
C SER A 234 6.14 -7.26 -12.32
N GLY A 235 7.45 -7.40 -12.22
CA GLY A 235 8.09 -8.39 -11.35
C GLY A 235 8.53 -9.61 -12.15
N ASN A 236 8.88 -10.73 -11.53
CA ASN A 236 9.03 -10.89 -10.10
C ASN A 236 10.40 -11.48 -9.77
N VAL A 237 11.47 -10.87 -10.28
CA VAL A 237 12.84 -11.33 -9.98
C VAL A 237 12.97 -11.45 -8.45
N PRO A 238 13.21 -12.65 -7.90
CA PRO A 238 13.12 -12.84 -6.46
C PRO A 238 14.16 -12.00 -5.73
N GLY A 239 13.74 -11.28 -4.68
CA GLY A 239 14.65 -10.45 -3.88
C GLY A 239 15.83 -11.26 -3.32
N SER A 240 15.59 -12.52 -2.94
CA SER A 240 16.63 -13.45 -2.50
C SER A 240 17.73 -13.65 -3.55
N VAL A 241 17.37 -13.76 -4.84
CA VAL A 241 18.34 -13.89 -5.94
C VAL A 241 19.16 -12.61 -6.12
N VAL A 242 18.52 -11.44 -5.98
CA VAL A 242 19.22 -10.14 -6.07
C VAL A 242 20.17 -9.92 -4.88
N ILE A 243 19.80 -10.41 -3.69
CA ILE A 243 20.59 -10.24 -2.46
C ILE A 243 21.76 -11.23 -2.39
N THR A 244 21.49 -12.52 -2.61
CA THR A 244 22.47 -13.60 -2.33
C THR A 244 23.07 -14.24 -3.59
N GLY A 245 22.47 -13.99 -4.76
CA GLY A 245 22.92 -14.56 -6.02
C GLY A 245 24.19 -13.90 -6.58
N THR A 246 24.68 -14.50 -7.65
CA THR A 246 25.73 -13.92 -8.51
C THR A 246 25.13 -13.03 -9.59
N PRO A 247 25.90 -12.09 -10.17
CA PRO A 247 25.45 -11.26 -11.28
C PRO A 247 24.87 -12.09 -12.43
N ARG A 248 25.49 -13.24 -12.74
CA ARG A 248 25.00 -14.20 -13.74
C ARG A 248 23.61 -14.74 -13.43
N GLN A 249 23.36 -15.15 -12.18
CA GLN A 249 22.06 -15.66 -11.76
C GLN A 249 20.98 -14.57 -11.82
N VAL A 250 21.31 -13.33 -11.47
CA VAL A 250 20.38 -12.19 -11.57
C VAL A 250 20.03 -11.92 -13.03
N LYS A 251 21.05 -11.82 -13.92
CA LYS A 251 20.83 -11.60 -15.36
C LYS A 251 19.97 -12.70 -15.99
N GLU A 252 20.25 -13.96 -15.65
CA GLU A 252 19.49 -15.11 -16.12
C GLU A 252 18.04 -15.10 -15.63
N ALA A 253 17.80 -14.74 -14.36
CA ALA A 253 16.44 -14.61 -13.83
C ALA A 253 15.64 -13.52 -14.56
N CYS A 254 16.28 -12.37 -14.83
CA CYS A 254 15.66 -11.29 -15.60
C CYS A 254 15.33 -11.73 -17.03
N ARG A 255 16.29 -12.36 -17.72
CA ARG A 255 16.13 -12.85 -19.10
C ARG A 255 14.95 -13.81 -19.21
N LYS A 256 14.87 -14.83 -18.34
CA LYS A 256 13.77 -15.82 -18.36
C LYS A 256 12.40 -15.16 -18.20
N LEU A 257 12.29 -14.19 -17.30
CA LEU A 257 11.02 -13.47 -17.10
C LEU A 257 10.65 -12.64 -18.32
N ILE A 258 11.62 -11.95 -18.95
CA ILE A 258 11.40 -11.22 -20.20
C ILE A 258 10.93 -12.18 -21.29
N GLU A 259 11.65 -13.27 -21.56
CA GLU A 259 11.26 -14.25 -22.59
C GLU A 259 9.85 -14.83 -22.35
N THR A 260 9.43 -14.95 -21.09
CA THR A 260 8.11 -15.46 -20.70
C THR A 260 7.00 -14.41 -20.83
N CYS A 261 7.24 -13.17 -20.39
CA CYS A 261 6.19 -12.17 -20.16
C CYS A 261 6.16 -11.03 -21.19
N ALA A 262 7.27 -10.78 -21.88
CA ALA A 262 7.39 -9.74 -22.89
C ALA A 262 6.48 -9.93 -24.12
N PRO A 263 6.25 -11.15 -24.65
CA PRO A 263 5.44 -11.31 -25.85
C PRO A 263 4.06 -10.64 -25.73
N GLY A 264 3.73 -9.77 -26.69
CA GLY A 264 2.49 -8.99 -26.70
C GLY A 264 2.53 -7.71 -25.86
N GLY A 265 3.69 -7.30 -25.34
CA GLY A 265 3.87 -6.05 -24.57
C GLY A 265 3.27 -6.10 -23.16
N GLY A 266 3.22 -4.95 -22.48
CA GLY A 266 2.56 -4.83 -21.16
C GLY A 266 3.30 -5.50 -19.99
N TYR A 267 4.54 -5.95 -20.19
CA TYR A 267 5.41 -6.44 -19.12
C TYR A 267 6.46 -5.38 -18.76
N ILE A 268 6.76 -5.23 -17.48
CA ILE A 268 7.84 -4.37 -16.97
C ILE A 268 8.76 -5.22 -16.07
N LEU A 269 10.03 -5.36 -16.46
CA LEU A 269 11.01 -6.04 -15.62
C LEU A 269 11.16 -5.31 -14.28
N ALA A 270 10.87 -6.01 -13.18
CA ALA A 270 11.05 -5.51 -11.82
C ALA A 270 11.41 -6.65 -10.85
N GLY A 271 11.83 -6.30 -9.64
CA GLY A 271 11.93 -7.24 -8.53
C GLY A 271 10.55 -7.66 -8.03
N GLY A 272 10.44 -8.85 -7.45
CA GLY A 272 9.22 -9.28 -6.75
C GLY A 272 9.00 -8.55 -5.43
N CYS A 273 10.08 -8.08 -4.81
CA CYS A 273 10.07 -7.20 -3.66
C CYS A 273 11.31 -6.30 -3.67
N THR A 274 11.34 -5.34 -2.76
CA THR A 274 12.54 -4.50 -2.56
C THR A 274 13.71 -5.36 -2.09
N ALA A 275 14.89 -5.16 -2.70
CA ALA A 275 16.11 -5.90 -2.39
C ALA A 275 17.23 -4.95 -1.90
N THR A 276 16.90 -4.09 -0.94
CA THR A 276 17.78 -3.03 -0.43
C THR A 276 19.00 -3.55 0.33
N GLU A 277 18.97 -4.80 0.76
CA GLU A 277 19.98 -5.42 1.62
C GLU A 277 21.16 -5.98 0.81
N THR A 278 21.09 -5.97 -0.52
CA THR A 278 22.18 -6.49 -1.33
C THR A 278 23.46 -5.66 -1.14
N ARG A 279 24.56 -6.34 -0.87
CA ARG A 279 25.88 -5.72 -0.72
C ARG A 279 26.72 -5.83 -2.00
N ASN A 280 26.21 -6.52 -3.01
CA ASN A 280 26.90 -6.73 -4.28
C ASN A 280 26.35 -5.80 -5.37
N PRO A 281 27.00 -4.66 -5.66
CA PRO A 281 26.54 -3.76 -6.72
C PRO A 281 26.57 -4.39 -8.12
N GLY A 282 27.32 -5.48 -8.31
CA GLY A 282 27.31 -6.27 -9.55
C GLY A 282 25.95 -6.89 -9.85
N ASN A 283 25.14 -7.20 -8.82
CA ASN A 283 23.81 -7.76 -9.01
C ASN A 283 22.85 -6.72 -9.60
N PHE A 284 22.88 -5.47 -9.12
CA PHE A 284 22.10 -4.38 -9.73
C PHE A 284 22.57 -4.05 -11.14
N ARG A 285 23.89 -4.07 -11.41
CA ARG A 285 24.42 -3.88 -12.77
C ARG A 285 23.93 -4.97 -13.72
N ALA A 286 23.99 -6.23 -13.32
CA ALA A 286 23.47 -7.33 -14.12
C ALA A 286 21.96 -7.22 -14.39
N PHE A 287 21.19 -6.70 -13.43
CA PHE A 287 19.77 -6.41 -13.62
C PHE A 287 19.55 -5.36 -14.71
N MET A 288 20.28 -4.23 -14.64
CA MET A 288 20.21 -3.17 -15.66
C MET A 288 20.71 -3.64 -17.03
N GLU A 289 21.76 -4.46 -17.07
CA GLU A 289 22.26 -5.07 -18.29
C GLU A 289 21.21 -5.98 -18.94
N ALA A 290 20.51 -6.81 -18.16
CA ALA A 290 19.43 -7.65 -18.66
C ALA A 290 18.30 -6.80 -19.27
N ALA A 291 17.92 -5.71 -18.59
CA ALA A 291 16.91 -4.78 -19.10
C ALA A 291 17.32 -4.15 -20.43
N ARG A 292 18.59 -3.78 -20.59
CA ARG A 292 19.11 -3.18 -21.83
C ARG A 292 19.22 -4.19 -22.97
N GLU A 293 19.67 -5.42 -22.67
CA GLU A 293 19.94 -6.43 -23.69
C GLU A 293 18.67 -7.13 -24.19
N TYR A 294 17.73 -7.41 -23.28
CA TYR A 294 16.53 -8.19 -23.59
C TYR A 294 15.24 -7.36 -23.55
N GLY A 295 15.27 -6.13 -23.01
CA GLY A 295 14.06 -5.34 -22.73
C GLY A 295 13.47 -4.56 -23.91
N THR A 296 13.86 -4.87 -25.16
CA THR A 296 13.24 -4.29 -26.35
C THR A 296 12.22 -5.27 -26.92
N TYR A 297 10.93 -4.98 -26.75
CA TYR A 297 9.81 -5.80 -27.19
C TYR A 297 8.53 -4.98 -27.35
#